data_AF-A0A832G8M5-F1
#
_entry.id   AF-A0A832G8M5-F1
#
_cell.length_a   1.000
_cell.length_b   1.000
_cell.length_c   1.000
_cell.angle_alpha   90.00
_cell.angle_beta   90.00
_cell.angle_gamma   90.00
#
_symmetry.space_group_name_H-M   'P 1'
#
loop_
_entity.id
_entity.type
_entity.pdbx_description
1 polymer ?
#
loop_
_entity_poly.entity_id
_entity_poly.type
_entity_poly.pdbx_seq_one_letter_code
_entity_poly.pdbx_strand_id
1 'polypeptide(L)'
;MAVWVFTHSDGDGVCAGALALAANPDARIFFTHPYGLLGDLGAVRSGDRVIICDVALPEDVLPAILERFSAISEDGELIYIDHHPLPENLKAEDIPGKVIHSVGSSASELAYMV
;
A
#
# COMPACT_ATOMS: atom_id res chain seq x y z
N MET A 1 11.45 11.69 -8.78
CA MET A 1 10.90 10.36 -8.55
C MET A 1 11.36 9.90 -7.18
N ALA A 2 10.49 10.02 -6.19
CA ALA A 2 10.73 9.45 -4.87
C ALA A 2 10.11 8.05 -4.80
N VAL A 3 10.62 7.22 -3.91
CA VAL A 3 9.98 5.96 -3.52
C VAL A 3 9.40 6.16 -2.12
N TRP A 4 8.14 5.80 -1.94
CA TRP A 4 7.45 5.85 -0.66
C TRP A 4 7.05 4.46 -0.22
N VAL A 5 7.20 4.17 1.07
CA VAL A 5 6.66 2.98 1.73
C VAL A 5 5.70 3.45 2.80
N PHE A 6 4.41 3.26 2.57
CA PHE A 6 3.35 3.47 3.55
C PHE A 6 3.08 2.15 4.23
N THR A 7 3.17 2.10 5.56
CA THR A 7 2.94 0.84 6.26
C THR A 7 2.29 1.02 7.61
N HIS A 8 1.61 -0.02 8.09
CA HIS A 8 1.06 -0.04 9.43
C HIS A 8 2.17 -0.10 10.49
N SER A 9 1.83 0.32 11.71
CA SER A 9 2.81 0.58 12.79
C SER A 9 2.93 -0.54 13.82
N ASP A 10 2.26 -1.67 13.59
CA ASP A 10 2.38 -2.87 14.42
C ASP A 10 3.52 -3.77 13.93
N GLY A 11 3.63 -4.97 14.51
CA GLY A 11 4.75 -5.87 14.23
C GLY A 11 4.82 -6.36 12.78
N ASP A 12 3.67 -6.64 12.16
CA ASP A 12 3.63 -7.13 10.79
C ASP A 12 3.94 -6.00 9.79
N GLY A 13 3.25 -4.86 9.91
CA GLY A 13 3.51 -3.67 9.11
C GLY A 13 4.96 -3.18 9.21
N VAL A 14 5.52 -3.05 10.42
CA VAL A 14 6.93 -2.63 10.58
C VAL A 14 7.89 -3.60 9.89
N CYS A 15 7.65 -4.91 9.98
CA CYS A 15 8.45 -5.93 9.31
C CYS A 15 8.32 -5.84 7.79
N ALA A 16 7.10 -5.75 7.27
CA ALA A 16 6.81 -5.62 5.85
C ALA A 16 7.41 -4.34 5.25
N GLY A 17 7.29 -3.21 5.94
CA GLY A 17 7.88 -1.94 5.55
C GLY A 17 9.42 -1.98 5.58
N ALA A 18 10.02 -2.66 6.55
CA ALA A 18 11.47 -2.84 6.60
C ALA A 18 12.00 -3.69 5.44
N LEU A 19 11.27 -4.75 5.05
CA LEU A 19 11.59 -5.55 3.86
C LEU A 19 11.47 -4.71 2.57
N ALA A 20 10.39 -3.95 2.43
CA ALA A 20 10.21 -3.03 1.30
C ALA A 20 11.31 -1.98 1.22
N LEU A 21 11.73 -1.41 2.36
CA LEU A 21 12.85 -0.47 2.43
C LEU A 21 14.19 -1.14 2.08
N ALA A 22 14.43 -2.37 2.52
CA ALA A 22 15.64 -3.12 2.19
C ALA A 22 15.75 -3.37 0.68
N ALA A 23 14.64 -3.66 0.01
CA ALA A 23 14.57 -3.82 -1.44
C ALA A 23 14.61 -2.48 -2.21
N ASN A 24 14.29 -1.37 -1.54
CA ASN A 24 14.26 -0.02 -2.12
C ASN A 24 15.07 0.95 -1.25
N PRO A 25 16.42 0.86 -1.29
CA PRO A 25 17.28 1.79 -0.56
C PRO A 25 16.91 3.24 -0.90
N ASP A 26 16.88 4.11 0.11
CA ASP A 26 16.46 5.51 0.03
C ASP A 26 14.94 5.78 -0.05
N ALA A 27 14.10 4.75 0.03
CA ALA A 27 12.66 4.96 0.15
C ALA A 27 12.30 5.70 1.45
N ARG A 28 11.27 6.56 1.36
CA ARG A 28 10.72 7.28 2.50
C ARG A 28 9.66 6.43 3.18
N ILE A 29 9.91 6.07 4.43
CA ILE A 29 8.93 5.36 5.26
C ILE A 29 7.93 6.35 5.83
N PHE A 30 6.64 6.01 5.74
CA PHE A 30 5.55 6.69 6.40
C PHE A 30 4.68 5.66 7.12
N PHE A 31 4.52 5.79 8.43
CA PHE A 31 3.62 4.94 9.19
C PHE A 31 2.20 5.49 9.12
N THR A 32 1.25 4.66 8.71
CA THR A 32 -0.15 5.05 8.50
C THR A 32 -1.11 3.99 9.05
N HIS A 33 -2.41 4.22 8.85
CA HIS A 33 -3.49 3.33 9.22
C HIS A 33 -4.65 3.47 8.21
N PRO A 34 -5.64 2.56 8.16
CA PRO A 34 -6.66 2.52 7.11
C PRO A 34 -7.32 3.87 6.80
N TYR A 35 -7.85 4.56 7.81
CA TYR A 35 -8.53 5.86 7.64
C TYR A 35 -7.58 7.06 7.43
N GLY A 36 -6.28 6.90 7.71
CA GLY A 36 -5.26 7.93 7.53
C GLY A 36 -4.63 7.90 6.14
N LEU A 37 -4.61 6.72 5.51
CA LEU A 37 -3.93 6.44 4.25
C LEU A 37 -4.22 7.48 3.17
N LEU A 38 -5.50 7.83 2.95
CA LEU A 38 -5.88 8.79 1.93
C LEU A 38 -5.23 10.17 2.14
N GLY A 39 -5.21 10.65 3.39
CA GLY A 39 -4.58 11.93 3.73
C GLY A 39 -3.06 11.88 3.57
N ASP A 40 -2.45 10.79 4.03
CA ASP A 40 -0.99 10.61 3.99
C ASP A 40 -0.46 10.47 2.56
N LEU A 41 -1.24 9.85 1.66
CA LEU A 41 -0.94 9.80 0.23
C LEU A 41 -0.92 11.20 -0.42
N GLY A 42 -1.39 12.25 0.25
CA GLY A 42 -1.23 13.63 -0.20
C GLY A 42 0.23 14.08 -0.34
N ALA A 43 1.18 13.40 0.31
CA ALA A 43 2.61 13.66 0.16
C ALA A 43 3.20 13.18 -1.18
N VAL A 44 2.52 12.25 -1.86
CA VAL A 44 2.97 11.61 -3.10
C VAL A 44 2.75 12.53 -4.30
N ARG A 45 3.78 12.68 -5.15
CA ARG A 45 3.70 13.48 -6.38
C ARG A 45 3.49 12.58 -7.60
N SER A 46 2.95 13.14 -8.69
CA SER A 46 2.87 12.41 -9.97
C SER A 46 4.25 11.91 -10.39
N GLY A 47 4.29 10.67 -10.88
CA GLY A 47 5.52 9.96 -11.22
C GLY A 47 6.27 9.30 -10.07
N ASP A 48 5.88 9.49 -8.80
CA ASP A 48 6.49 8.77 -7.68
C ASP A 48 6.11 7.28 -7.66
N ARG A 49 6.95 6.46 -7.04
CA ARG A 49 6.68 5.05 -6.75
C ARG A 49 6.15 4.91 -5.33
N VAL A 50 5.09 4.15 -5.15
CA VAL A 50 4.40 3.97 -3.88
C VAL A 50 4.23 2.49 -3.59
N ILE A 51 4.67 2.08 -2.40
CA ILE A 51 4.50 0.74 -1.86
C ILE A 51 3.67 0.87 -0.59
N ILE A 52 2.56 0.14 -0.51
CA ILE A 52 1.67 0.15 0.65
C ILE A 52 1.70 -1.25 1.26
N CYS A 53 2.02 -1.36 2.54
CA CYS A 53 2.15 -2.63 3.26
C CYS A 53 1.25 -2.67 4.50
N ASP A 54 0.42 -3.70 4.62
CA ASP A 54 -0.36 -4.03 5.82
C ASP A 54 -1.43 -2.98 6.20
N VAL A 55 -2.03 -2.32 5.22
CA VAL A 55 -3.04 -1.27 5.47
C VAL A 55 -4.34 -1.64 4.77
N ALA A 56 -5.33 -2.10 5.55
CA ALA A 56 -6.66 -2.40 5.05
C ALA A 56 -7.32 -1.19 4.36
N LEU A 57 -8.20 -1.45 3.39
CA LEU A 57 -9.00 -0.44 2.71
C LEU A 57 -10.35 -0.26 3.41
N PRO A 58 -10.66 0.90 4.02
CA PRO A 58 -11.94 1.13 4.67
C PRO A 58 -13.05 1.48 3.66
N GLU A 59 -14.21 0.85 3.81
CA GLU A 59 -15.37 0.98 2.91
C GLU A 59 -15.85 2.43 2.72
N ASP A 60 -15.93 3.21 3.81
CA ASP A 60 -16.48 4.57 3.80
C ASP A 60 -15.72 5.55 2.89
N VAL A 61 -14.43 5.30 2.66
CA VAL A 61 -13.55 6.16 1.86
C VAL A 61 -12.93 5.41 0.67
N LEU A 62 -13.36 4.18 0.42
CA LEU A 62 -12.83 3.32 -0.63
C LEU A 62 -12.83 4.00 -2.01
N PRO A 63 -13.91 4.66 -2.48
CA PRO A 63 -13.90 5.30 -3.79
C PRO A 63 -12.79 6.35 -3.95
N ALA A 64 -12.55 7.16 -2.92
CA ALA A 64 -11.51 8.20 -2.94
C ALA A 64 -10.10 7.61 -2.87
N ILE A 65 -9.91 6.50 -2.14
CA ILE A 65 -8.65 5.76 -2.14
C ILE A 65 -8.37 5.19 -3.52
N LEU A 66 -9.34 4.54 -4.16
CA LEU A 66 -9.16 3.95 -5.49
C LEU A 66 -8.90 5.01 -6.55
N GLU A 67 -9.58 6.17 -6.50
CA GLU A 67 -9.28 7.31 -7.36
C GLU A 67 -7.83 7.78 -7.15
N ARG A 68 -7.38 7.88 -5.89
CA ARG A 68 -6.00 8.26 -5.57
C ARG A 68 -4.99 7.23 -6.06
N PHE A 69 -5.28 5.93 -5.92
CA PHE A 69 -4.44 4.84 -6.42
C PHE A 69 -4.33 4.88 -7.95
N SER A 70 -5.44 5.15 -8.65
CA SER A 70 -5.45 5.32 -10.12
C SER A 70 -4.54 6.47 -10.53
N ALA A 71 -4.71 7.64 -9.92
CA ALA A 71 -3.89 8.82 -10.23
C ALA A 71 -2.39 8.59 -9.97
N ILE A 72 -2.02 7.79 -8.97
CA ILE A 72 -0.63 7.41 -8.72
C ILE A 72 -0.14 6.43 -9.79
N SER A 73 -0.95 5.44 -10.15
CA SER A 73 -0.59 4.36 -11.08
C SER A 73 -0.56 4.80 -12.55
N GLU A 74 -1.26 5.88 -12.92
CA GLU A 74 -1.28 6.43 -14.28
C GLU A 74 0.09 6.96 -14.72
N ASP A 75 0.75 7.75 -13.86
CA ASP A 75 2.03 8.38 -14.17
C ASP A 75 3.22 7.76 -13.42
N GLY A 76 2.95 6.97 -12.38
CA GLY A 76 3.94 6.38 -11.48
C GLY A 76 3.76 4.86 -11.33
N GLU A 77 4.04 4.34 -10.15
CA GLU A 77 3.83 2.93 -9.83
C GLU A 77 3.24 2.80 -8.43
N LEU A 78 2.20 1.98 -8.31
CA LEU A 78 1.59 1.61 -7.04
C LEU A 78 1.70 0.10 -6.84
N ILE A 79 2.20 -0.31 -5.67
CA ILE A 79 2.23 -1.70 -5.22
C ILE A 79 1.47 -1.77 -3.89
N TYR A 80 0.42 -2.57 -3.81
CA TYR A 80 -0.38 -2.80 -2.62
C TYR A 80 -0.16 -4.24 -2.11
N ILE A 81 0.37 -4.37 -0.91
CA ILE A 81 0.70 -5.64 -0.25
C ILE A 81 -0.08 -5.71 1.06
N ASP A 82 -1.06 -6.60 1.14
CA ASP A 82 -1.92 -6.66 2.31
C ASP A 82 -2.56 -8.04 2.48
N HIS A 83 -3.01 -8.33 3.70
CA HIS A 83 -3.63 -9.59 4.04
C HIS A 83 -5.05 -9.46 4.61
N HIS A 84 -5.51 -8.24 4.91
CA HIS A 84 -6.84 -8.01 5.43
C HIS A 84 -7.91 -8.43 4.41
N PRO A 85 -9.11 -8.86 4.84
CA PRO A 85 -10.22 -9.06 3.92
C PRO A 85 -10.48 -7.80 3.10
N LEU A 86 -10.65 -7.96 1.78
CA LEU A 86 -11.06 -6.84 0.94
C LEU A 86 -12.50 -6.42 1.28
N PRO A 87 -12.84 -5.13 1.13
CA PRO A 87 -14.21 -4.63 1.17
C PRO A 87 -15.22 -5.47 0.40
N GLU A 88 -16.49 -5.46 0.82
CA GLU A 88 -17.53 -6.18 0.10
C GLU A 88 -17.58 -5.78 -1.39
N ASN A 89 -17.61 -6.79 -2.26
CA ASN A 89 -17.65 -6.65 -3.72
C ASN A 89 -16.40 -6.02 -4.37
N LEU A 90 -15.32 -5.73 -3.63
CA LEU A 90 -14.05 -5.34 -4.21
C LEU A 90 -13.21 -6.60 -4.49
N LYS A 91 -12.74 -6.74 -5.72
CA LYS A 91 -11.75 -7.77 -6.07
C LYS A 91 -10.37 -7.16 -6.15
N ALA A 92 -9.33 -7.97 -5.96
CA ALA A 92 -7.94 -7.54 -6.12
C ALA A 92 -7.67 -6.96 -7.52
N GLU A 93 -8.38 -7.46 -8.54
CA GLU A 93 -8.32 -6.99 -9.93
C GLU A 93 -8.76 -5.53 -10.11
N ASP A 94 -9.65 -5.06 -9.24
CA ASP A 94 -10.29 -3.75 -9.31
C ASP A 94 -9.46 -2.66 -8.60
N ILE A 95 -8.43 -3.05 -7.85
CA ILE A 95 -7.53 -2.13 -7.14
C ILE A 95 -6.44 -1.68 -8.14
N PRO A 96 -6.33 -0.37 -8.44
CA PRO A 96 -5.30 0.11 -9.36
C PRO A 96 -3.89 -0.19 -8.85
N GLY A 97 -2.99 -0.57 -9.75
CA GLY A 97 -1.61 -0.92 -9.43
C GLY A 97 -1.37 -2.43 -9.33
N LYS A 98 -0.20 -2.81 -8.82
CA LYS A 98 0.16 -4.21 -8.59
C LYS A 98 -0.31 -4.65 -7.21
N VAL A 99 -1.12 -5.69 -7.16
CA VAL A 99 -1.72 -6.20 -5.91
C VAL A 99 -1.12 -7.54 -5.52
N ILE A 100 -0.63 -7.63 -4.28
CA ILE A 100 -0.17 -8.86 -3.63
C ILE A 100 -1.06 -9.05 -2.41
N HIS A 101 -1.98 -10.02 -2.49
CA HIS A 101 -3.01 -10.20 -1.46
C HIS A 101 -3.23 -11.67 -1.15
N SER A 102 -3.24 -12.01 0.14
CA SER A 102 -3.62 -13.34 0.64
C SER A 102 -4.02 -13.26 2.10
N VAL A 103 -5.25 -13.64 2.43
CA VAL A 103 -5.73 -13.72 3.82
C VAL A 103 -5.09 -14.85 4.64
N GLY A 104 -4.35 -15.76 3.99
CA GLY A 104 -3.68 -16.90 4.62
C GLY A 104 -2.23 -16.66 5.02
N SER A 105 -1.73 -15.44 4.88
CA SER A 105 -0.34 -15.05 5.15
C SER A 105 -0.31 -13.69 5.84
N SER A 106 0.79 -13.38 6.53
CA SER A 106 1.07 -12.03 7.02
C SER A 106 1.52 -11.10 5.88
N ALA A 107 1.36 -9.80 6.04
CA ALA A 107 1.84 -8.82 5.06
C ALA A 107 3.36 -8.87 4.90
N SER A 108 4.11 -9.17 5.96
CA SER A 108 5.57 -9.34 5.91
C SER A 108 6.00 -10.60 5.17
N GLU A 109 5.28 -11.72 5.29
CA GLU A 109 5.51 -12.90 4.44
C GLU A 109 5.25 -12.58 2.97
N LEU A 110 4.16 -11.86 2.67
CA LEU A 110 3.84 -11.41 1.32
C LEU A 110 4.92 -10.49 0.76
N ALA A 111 5.39 -9.53 1.55
CA ALA A 111 6.45 -8.60 1.16
C ALA A 111 7.80 -9.29 0.93
N TYR A 112 8.13 -10.34 1.69
CA TYR A 112 9.36 -11.10 1.52
C TYR A 112 9.40 -11.88 0.18
N MET A 113 8.25 -12.26 -0.37
CA MET A 113 8.16 -13.06 -1.58
C MET A 113 8.29 -12.25 -2.88
N VAL A 114 8.34 -10.91 -2.82
CA VAL A 114 8.27 -10.02 -3.99
C VAL A 114 9.45 -9.10 -4.18
#